data_AF-A0A2B2CDU0-F1
#
_entry.id   AF-A0A2B2CDU0-F1
#
_cell.length_a   1.000
_cell.length_b   1.000
_cell.length_c   1.000
_cell.angle_alpha   90.00
_cell.angle_beta   90.00
_cell.angle_gamma   90.00
#
_symmetry.space_group_name_H-M   'P 1'
#
loop_
_entity.id
_entity.type
_entity.pdbx_description
1 polymer ?
#
loop_
_entity_poly.entity_id
_entity_poly.type
_entity_poly.pdbx_seq_one_letter_code
_entity_poly.pdbx_strand_id
1 'polypeptide(L)'
;MSNNKLKALEAKLTEQQKKAAYMLVENDLKSNKDPLKLTYEQIAEEVGVSYKTIWSWRTQNRNFIAYKNEISDDFLSDKRSRVYGQLLKLIEGEQPSVKAIDLFMRRFGLLTEKQVITTEENGGSRSNDDLAKELAELDDLLNED
;
A
#
# COMPACT_ATOMS: atom_id res chain seq x y z
N MET A 1 -6.36 -4.81 14.05
CA MET A 1 -6.18 -3.36 14.30
C MET A 1 -7.18 -2.45 13.54
N SER A 2 -7.91 -2.93 12.52
CA SER A 2 -8.87 -2.15 11.70
C SER A 2 -10.08 -1.56 12.47
N ASN A 3 -10.67 -2.33 13.41
CA ASN A 3 -12.00 -2.03 13.95
C ASN A 3 -12.09 -0.72 14.79
N ASN A 4 -11.01 -0.32 15.49
CA ASN A 4 -11.01 0.91 16.30
C ASN A 4 -10.90 2.17 15.44
N LYS A 5 -10.13 2.11 14.35
CA LYS A 5 -9.96 3.23 13.42
C LYS A 5 -11.24 3.50 12.64
N LEU A 6 -11.91 2.44 12.17
CA LEU A 6 -13.18 2.52 11.47
C LEU A 6 -14.25 3.20 12.34
N LYS A 7 -14.43 2.75 13.59
CA LYS A 7 -15.39 3.35 14.54
C LYS A 7 -15.11 4.82 14.83
N ALA A 8 -13.84 5.21 14.95
CA ALA A 8 -13.46 6.60 15.18
C ALA A 8 -13.75 7.52 13.98
N LEU A 9 -13.64 7.00 12.75
CA LEU A 9 -14.01 7.72 11.53
C LEU A 9 -15.54 7.78 11.38
N GLU A 10 -16.22 6.68 11.69
CA GLU A 10 -17.67 6.58 11.65
C GLU A 10 -18.35 7.62 12.54
N ALA A 11 -17.82 7.85 13.74
CA ALA A 11 -18.34 8.86 14.68
C ALA A 11 -18.26 10.32 14.15
N LYS A 12 -17.45 10.58 13.12
CA LYS A 12 -17.27 11.90 12.50
C LYS A 12 -18.19 12.13 11.29
N LEU A 13 -19.04 11.17 10.96
CA LEU A 13 -19.87 11.17 9.76
C LEU A 13 -21.36 11.09 10.11
N THR A 14 -22.18 11.72 9.28
CA THR A 14 -23.64 11.56 9.36
C THR A 14 -24.07 10.20 8.82
N GLU A 15 -25.26 9.73 9.21
CA GLU A 15 -25.81 8.46 8.70
C GLU A 15 -25.94 8.45 7.17
N GLN A 16 -26.29 9.58 6.55
CA GLN A 16 -26.32 9.72 5.10
C GLN A 16 -24.92 9.56 4.47
N GLN A 17 -23.89 10.12 5.11
CA GLN A 17 -22.51 9.94 4.67
C GLN A 17 -22.06 8.49 4.80
N LYS A 18 -22.42 7.80 5.90
CA LYS A 18 -22.11 6.38 6.06
C LYS A 18 -22.79 5.54 4.98
N LYS A 19 -24.10 5.73 4.75
CA LYS A 19 -24.86 5.06 3.67
C LYS A 19 -24.22 5.31 2.30
N ALA A 20 -23.92 6.58 1.98
CA ALA A 20 -23.28 6.94 0.72
C ALA A 20 -21.90 6.30 0.55
N ALA A 21 -21.09 6.23 1.61
CA ALA A 21 -19.77 5.61 1.56
C ALA A 21 -19.87 4.11 1.19
N TYR A 22 -20.75 3.36 1.85
CA TYR A 22 -20.98 1.93 1.52
C TYR A 22 -21.45 1.75 0.08
N MET A 23 -22.46 2.52 -0.35
CA MET A 23 -22.97 2.45 -1.72
C MET A 23 -21.89 2.77 -2.76
N LEU A 24 -21.06 3.78 -2.50
CA LEU A 24 -19.95 4.13 -3.40
C LEU A 24 -18.90 3.03 -3.46
N VAL A 25 -18.50 2.42 -2.33
CA VAL A 25 -17.53 1.33 -2.32
C VAL A 25 -18.06 0.11 -3.08
N GLU A 26 -19.29 -0.31 -2.80
CA GLU A 26 -19.93 -1.41 -3.52
C GLU A 26 -20.02 -1.14 -5.03
N ASN A 27 -20.36 0.09 -5.40
CA ASN A 27 -20.45 0.51 -6.79
C ASN A 27 -19.08 0.57 -7.48
N ASP A 28 -18.05 1.05 -6.79
CA ASP A 28 -16.66 1.14 -7.27
C ASP A 28 -16.10 -0.27 -7.57
N LEU A 29 -16.47 -1.28 -6.78
CA LEU A 29 -16.01 -2.67 -6.93
C LEU A 29 -16.72 -3.44 -8.06
N LYS A 30 -17.85 -2.93 -8.58
CA LYS A 30 -18.51 -3.49 -9.76
C LYS A 30 -17.72 -3.15 -11.03
N SER A 31 -17.68 -4.10 -11.97
CA SER A 31 -17.11 -3.87 -13.31
C SER A 31 -17.82 -2.70 -14.00
N ASN A 32 -17.12 -1.93 -14.81
CA ASN A 32 -17.72 -0.85 -15.60
C ASN A 32 -18.78 -1.33 -16.60
N LYS A 33 -18.78 -2.64 -16.92
CA LYS A 33 -19.79 -3.27 -17.78
C LYS A 33 -20.96 -3.87 -17.00
N ASP A 34 -20.95 -3.77 -15.68
CA ASP A 34 -22.01 -4.31 -14.83
C ASP A 34 -23.28 -3.45 -14.99
N PRO A 35 -24.41 -4.02 -15.44
CA PRO A 35 -25.66 -3.27 -15.62
C PRO A 35 -26.22 -2.72 -14.31
N LEU A 36 -25.78 -3.23 -13.15
CA LEU A 36 -26.17 -2.76 -11.81
C LEU A 36 -25.22 -1.68 -11.26
N LYS A 37 -24.30 -1.16 -12.08
CA LYS A 37 -23.43 -0.04 -11.69
C LYS A 37 -24.23 1.26 -11.76
N LEU A 38 -24.33 1.95 -10.63
CA LEU A 38 -25.10 3.18 -10.45
C LEU A 38 -24.28 4.41 -10.85
N THR A 39 -24.96 5.45 -11.33
CA THR A 39 -24.38 6.79 -11.46
C THR A 39 -24.33 7.50 -10.11
N TYR A 40 -23.55 8.58 -9.99
CA TYR A 40 -23.52 9.33 -8.74
C TYR A 40 -24.83 10.05 -8.45
N GLU A 41 -25.59 10.43 -9.49
CA GLU A 41 -26.94 11.00 -9.38
C GLU A 41 -27.90 9.99 -8.75
N GLN A 42 -27.88 8.73 -9.21
CA GLN A 42 -28.70 7.65 -8.64
C GLN A 42 -28.32 7.37 -7.18
N ILE A 43 -27.03 7.37 -6.87
CA ILE A 43 -26.56 7.21 -5.48
C ILE A 43 -27.01 8.40 -4.62
N ALA A 44 -26.98 9.62 -5.15
CA ALA A 44 -27.43 10.81 -4.44
C ALA A 44 -28.93 10.75 -4.13
N GLU A 45 -29.74 10.33 -5.11
CA GLU A 45 -31.18 10.12 -4.96
C GLU A 45 -31.50 9.09 -3.88
N GLU A 46 -30.86 7.92 -3.92
CA GLU A 46 -31.05 6.84 -2.94
C GLU A 46 -30.61 7.25 -1.52
N VAL A 47 -29.59 8.12 -1.39
CA VAL A 47 -29.16 8.66 -0.10
C VAL A 47 -30.04 9.83 0.37
N GLY A 48 -30.82 10.43 -0.54
CA GLY A 48 -31.66 11.60 -0.26
C GLY A 48 -30.87 12.91 -0.19
N VAL A 49 -29.86 13.08 -1.05
CA VAL A 49 -29.02 14.29 -1.13
C VAL A 49 -28.85 14.76 -2.57
N SER A 50 -28.33 15.98 -2.75
CA SER A 50 -27.99 16.47 -4.09
C SER A 50 -26.73 15.80 -4.65
N TYR A 51 -26.64 15.70 -5.98
CA TYR A 51 -25.41 15.26 -6.67
C TYR A 51 -24.17 16.04 -6.22
N LYS A 52 -24.31 17.37 -6.05
CA LYS A 52 -23.21 18.25 -5.61
C LYS A 52 -22.72 17.90 -4.19
N THR A 53 -23.62 17.41 -3.34
CA THR A 53 -23.29 16.93 -1.98
C THR A 53 -22.38 15.71 -2.05
N ILE A 54 -22.74 14.71 -2.87
CA ILE A 54 -21.89 13.52 -3.10
C ILE A 54 -20.52 13.93 -3.65
N TRP A 55 -20.49 14.85 -4.62
CA TRP A 55 -19.22 15.36 -5.17
C TRP A 55 -18.36 16.02 -4.10
N SER A 56 -18.94 16.90 -3.26
CA SER A 56 -18.21 17.58 -2.18
C SER A 56 -17.66 16.58 -1.15
N TRP A 57 -18.45 15.58 -0.75
CA TRP A 57 -17.96 14.55 0.18
C TRP A 57 -16.78 13.76 -0.39
N ARG A 58 -16.84 13.37 -1.67
CA ARG A 58 -15.78 12.60 -2.33
C ARG A 58 -14.49 13.38 -2.55
N THR A 59 -14.55 14.70 -2.64
CA THR A 59 -13.41 15.54 -3.05
C THR A 59 -12.84 16.39 -1.91
N GLN A 60 -13.68 16.83 -0.99
CA GLN A 60 -13.34 17.84 0.02
C GLN A 60 -13.44 17.29 1.46
N ASN A 61 -14.34 16.36 1.75
CA ASN A 61 -14.50 15.82 3.10
C ASN A 61 -13.47 14.72 3.39
N ARG A 62 -12.39 15.08 4.11
CA ARG A 62 -11.30 14.16 4.44
C ARG A 62 -11.72 13.01 5.35
N ASN A 63 -12.65 13.22 6.28
CA ASN A 63 -13.17 12.15 7.13
C ASN A 63 -13.95 11.12 6.29
N PHE A 64 -14.75 11.60 5.33
CA PHE A 64 -15.51 10.74 4.42
C PHE A 64 -14.58 9.90 3.53
N ILE A 65 -13.56 10.54 2.94
CA ILE A 65 -12.57 9.85 2.10
C ILE A 65 -11.81 8.79 2.91
N ALA A 66 -11.35 9.14 4.11
CA ALA A 66 -10.65 8.20 4.99
C ALA A 66 -11.54 7.00 5.35
N TYR A 67 -12.80 7.26 5.74
CA TYR A 67 -13.77 6.20 6.05
C TYR A 67 -14.05 5.29 4.85
N LYS A 68 -14.26 5.87 3.66
CA LYS A 68 -14.46 5.13 2.42
C LYS A 68 -13.29 4.19 2.12
N ASN A 69 -12.06 4.66 2.32
CA ASN A 69 -10.87 3.85 2.06
C ASN A 69 -10.74 2.68 3.04
N GLU A 70 -11.01 2.88 4.33
CA GLU A 70 -11.00 1.77 5.30
C GLU A 70 -12.06 0.71 4.95
N ILE A 71 -13.27 1.13 4.57
CA ILE A 71 -14.30 0.19 4.11
C ILE A 71 -13.86 -0.53 2.83
N SER A 72 -13.26 0.18 1.87
CA SER A 72 -12.73 -0.44 0.65
C SER A 72 -11.72 -1.54 0.95
N ASP A 73 -10.82 -1.32 1.92
CA ASP A 73 -9.81 -2.30 2.32
C ASP A 73 -10.47 -3.56 2.92
N ASP A 74 -11.47 -3.37 3.79
CA ASP A 74 -12.25 -4.48 4.35
C ASP A 74 -12.99 -5.26 3.25
N PHE A 75 -13.66 -4.58 2.32
CA PHE A 75 -14.36 -5.20 1.19
C PHE A 75 -13.41 -5.94 0.25
N LEU A 76 -12.22 -5.38 -0.02
CA LEU A 76 -11.22 -6.04 -0.85
C LEU A 76 -10.63 -7.27 -0.15
N SER A 77 -10.49 -7.21 1.18
CA SER A 77 -9.98 -8.33 1.98
C SER A 77 -10.87 -9.58 1.88
N ASP A 78 -12.19 -9.40 1.79
CA ASP A 78 -13.17 -10.48 1.56
C ASP A 78 -12.94 -11.17 0.20
N LYS A 79 -12.45 -10.45 -0.82
CA LYS A 79 -12.20 -11.01 -2.16
C LYS A 79 -10.92 -11.83 -2.26
N ARG A 80 -10.19 -12.04 -1.17
CA ARG A 80 -8.90 -12.76 -1.15
C ARG A 80 -8.99 -14.16 -1.77
N SER A 81 -10.03 -14.94 -1.46
CA SER A 81 -10.24 -16.28 -2.04
C SER A 81 -10.47 -16.23 -3.55
N ARG A 82 -11.24 -15.25 -4.03
CA ARG A 82 -11.48 -15.03 -5.46
C ARG A 82 -10.20 -14.65 -6.19
N VAL A 83 -9.36 -13.80 -5.60
CA VAL A 83 -8.04 -13.46 -6.15
C VAL A 83 -7.15 -14.70 -6.23
N TYR A 84 -7.13 -15.53 -5.18
CA TYR A 84 -6.38 -16.79 -5.20
C TYR A 84 -6.88 -17.75 -6.29
N GLY A 85 -8.19 -17.83 -6.49
CA GLY A 85 -8.76 -18.60 -7.60
C GLY A 85 -8.31 -18.11 -8.98
N GLN A 86 -8.22 -16.80 -9.21
CA GLN A 86 -7.68 -16.25 -10.47
C GLN A 86 -6.18 -16.52 -10.60
N LEU A 87 -5.43 -16.43 -9.51
CA LEU A 87 -3.99 -16.74 -9.49
C LEU A 87 -3.74 -18.19 -9.89
N LEU A 88 -4.47 -19.15 -9.30
CA LEU A 88 -4.34 -20.57 -9.62
C LEU A 88 -4.71 -20.86 -11.08
N LYS A 89 -5.77 -20.23 -11.62
CA LYS A 89 -6.11 -20.35 -13.05
C LYS A 89 -4.98 -19.91 -13.98
N LEU A 90 -4.22 -18.88 -13.62
CA LEU A 90 -3.06 -18.45 -14.42
C LEU A 90 -1.87 -19.40 -14.30
N ILE A 91 -1.76 -20.15 -13.20
CA ILE A 91 -0.70 -21.15 -12.99
C ILE A 91 -1.03 -22.44 -13.73
N GLU A 92 -2.29 -22.89 -13.66
CA GLU A 92 -2.76 -24.19 -14.17
C GLU A 92 -3.27 -24.12 -15.62
N GLY A 93 -3.40 -22.92 -16.20
CA GLY A 93 -3.88 -22.73 -17.56
C GLY A 93 -2.95 -23.30 -18.63
N GLU A 94 -3.46 -23.41 -19.87
CA GLU A 94 -2.72 -23.93 -21.03
C GLU A 94 -1.40 -23.20 -21.30
N GLN A 95 -1.31 -21.92 -20.91
CA GLN A 95 -0.09 -21.12 -20.91
C GLN A 95 0.22 -20.67 -19.48
N PRO A 96 0.94 -21.50 -18.69
CA PRO A 96 1.28 -21.19 -17.31
C PRO A 96 2.05 -19.87 -17.18
N SER A 97 1.56 -18.97 -16.34
CA SER A 97 2.22 -17.69 -16.08
C SER A 97 3.34 -17.85 -15.06
N VAL A 98 4.58 -17.71 -15.51
CA VAL A 98 5.77 -17.67 -14.63
C VAL A 98 5.64 -16.58 -13.55
N LYS A 99 5.02 -15.44 -13.90
CA LYS A 99 4.81 -14.36 -12.92
C LYS A 99 3.79 -14.73 -11.83
N ALA A 100 2.76 -15.50 -12.18
CA ALA A 100 1.81 -16.03 -11.20
C ALA A 100 2.48 -17.03 -10.26
N ILE A 101 3.34 -17.91 -10.79
CA ILE A 101 4.14 -18.85 -9.99
C ILE A 101 5.10 -18.10 -9.04
N ASP A 102 5.84 -17.10 -9.53
CA ASP A 102 6.68 -16.22 -8.71
C ASP A 102 5.89 -15.55 -7.59
N LEU A 103 4.71 -15.00 -7.89
CA LEU A 103 3.85 -14.37 -6.88
C LEU A 103 3.36 -15.38 -5.82
N PHE A 104 2.99 -16.59 -6.21
CA PHE A 104 2.63 -17.66 -5.29
C PHE A 104 3.79 -18.02 -4.36
N MET A 105 4.99 -18.23 -4.92
CA MET A 105 6.18 -18.56 -4.13
C MET A 105 6.56 -17.44 -3.16
N ARG A 106 6.47 -16.17 -3.59
CA ARG A 106 6.68 -14.99 -2.72
C ARG A 106 5.66 -14.93 -1.58
N ARG A 107 4.39 -15.22 -1.86
CA ARG A 107 3.31 -15.20 -0.85
C ARG A 107 3.58 -16.15 0.32
N PHE A 108 4.27 -17.27 0.07
CA PHE A 108 4.65 -18.27 1.07
C PHE A 108 6.11 -18.15 1.55
N GLY A 109 6.86 -17.16 1.07
CA GLY A 109 8.26 -16.96 1.47
C GLY A 109 9.21 -18.05 0.97
N LEU A 110 8.89 -18.69 -0.17
CA LEU A 110 9.70 -19.79 -0.73
C LEU A 110 10.89 -19.31 -1.57
N LEU A 111 10.96 -18.02 -1.90
CA LEU A 111 12.06 -17.43 -2.66
C LEU A 111 13.11 -16.86 -1.72
N THR A 112 14.36 -17.24 -1.93
CA THR A 112 15.51 -16.65 -1.22
C THR A 112 16.21 -15.65 -2.13
N GLU A 113 16.39 -14.43 -1.65
CA GLU A 113 17.17 -13.41 -2.34
C GLU A 113 18.57 -13.37 -1.73
N LYS A 114 19.59 -13.76 -2.51
CA LYS A 114 20.99 -13.71 -2.07
C LYS A 114 21.62 -12.40 -2.57
N GLN A 115 21.91 -11.50 -1.64
CA GLN A 115 22.73 -10.31 -1.95
C GLN A 115 24.18 -10.59 -1.56
N VAL A 116 25.10 -10.43 -2.50
CA VAL A 116 26.54 -10.41 -2.22
C VAL A 116 26.92 -8.94 -2.10
N ILE A 117 27.10 -8.50 -0.86
CA ILE A 117 27.58 -7.15 -0.57
C ILE A 117 29.10 -7.23 -0.55
N THR A 118 29.74 -6.70 -1.58
CA THR A 118 31.19 -6.48 -1.57
C THR A 118 31.44 -5.20 -0.79
N THR A 119 31.88 -5.31 0.46
CA THR A 119 32.43 -4.18 1.19
C THR A 119 33.85 -3.99 0.69
N GLU A 120 34.06 -3.01 -0.19
CA GLU A 120 35.38 -2.46 -0.39
C GLU A 120 35.75 -1.71 0.89
N GLU A 121 36.50 -2.38 1.77
CA GLU A 121 37.22 -1.66 2.82
C GLU A 121 38.18 -0.69 2.11
N ASN A 122 37.81 0.59 2.07
CA ASN A 122 38.76 1.69 1.84
C ASN A 122 39.78 1.82 2.98
N GLY A 123 39.96 0.79 3.80
CA GLY A 123 41.20 0.51 4.47
C GLY A 123 42.16 -0.12 3.46
N GLY A 124 42.62 0.69 2.50
CA GLY A 124 43.86 0.35 1.81
C GLY A 124 44.87 -0.03 2.89
N SER A 125 45.60 -1.13 2.67
CA SER A 125 46.70 -1.56 3.53
C SER A 125 47.62 -0.37 3.75
N ARG A 126 47.36 0.44 4.78
CA ARG A 126 48.24 1.53 5.19
C ARG A 126 49.53 0.84 5.55
N SER A 127 50.57 1.12 4.79
CA SER A 127 51.87 0.57 5.11
C SER A 127 52.27 1.13 6.48
N ASN A 128 53.14 0.43 7.19
CA ASN A 128 53.67 0.94 8.46
C ASN A 128 54.32 2.33 8.28
N ASP A 129 54.80 2.64 7.07
CA ASP A 129 55.40 3.94 6.72
C ASP A 129 54.34 5.06 6.66
N ASP A 130 53.14 4.77 6.13
CA ASP A 130 52.04 5.74 6.09
C ASP A 130 51.55 6.09 7.50
N LEU A 131 51.47 5.09 8.37
CA LEU A 131 51.10 5.26 9.79
C LEU A 131 52.18 6.01 10.57
N ALA A 132 53.46 5.73 10.32
CA ALA A 132 54.57 6.41 10.97
C ALA A 132 54.63 7.91 10.61
N LYS A 133 54.28 8.25 9.36
CA LYS A 133 54.23 9.63 8.90
C LYS A 133 53.06 10.40 9.54
N GLU A 134 51.88 9.78 9.61
CA GLU A 134 50.70 10.37 10.27
C GLU A 134 50.96 10.60 11.78
N LEU A 135 51.64 9.65 12.45
CA LEU A 135 52.06 9.78 13.84
C LEU A 135 53.04 10.94 14.06
N ALA A 136 54.03 11.12 13.18
CA ALA A 136 54.99 12.22 13.28
C ALA A 136 54.31 13.59 13.07
N GLU A 137 53.40 13.69 12.11
CA GLU A 137 52.62 14.92 11.87
C GLU A 137 51.71 15.26 13.06
N LEU A 138 51.15 14.25 13.74
CA LEU A 138 50.38 14.42 14.98
C LEU A 138 51.25 14.83 16.17
N ASP A 139 52.45 14.29 16.31
CA ASP A 139 53.39 14.65 17.38
C ASP A 139 53.87 16.10 17.21
N ASP A 140 54.15 16.54 15.99
CA ASP A 140 54.51 17.94 15.71
C ASP A 140 53.36 18.91 16.07
N LEU A 141 52.11 18.54 15.74
CA LEU A 141 50.91 19.31 16.09
C LEU A 141 50.63 19.38 17.60
N LEU A 142 51.00 18.34 18.36
CA LEU A 142 50.83 18.29 19.81
C LEU A 142 51.97 18.98 20.57
N ASN A 143 53.13 19.16 19.94
CA ASN A 143 54.29 19.85 20.52
C ASN A 143 54.33 21.36 20.19
N GLU A 144 53.39 21.88 19.39
CA GLU A 144 53.25 23.32 19.08
C GLU A 144 52.34 24.11 20.05
N ASP A 145 51.99 23.57 21.22
CA ASP A 145 51.37 24.29 22.36
C ASP A 145 52.22 24.20 23.66
#